data_AF-A0A1Q8QEG1-F1
#
_entry.id   AF-A0A1Q8QEG1-F1
#
_cell.length_a   1.000
_cell.length_b   1.000
_cell.length_c   1.000
_cell.angle_alpha   90.00
_cell.angle_beta   90.00
_cell.angle_gamma   90.00
#
_symmetry.space_group_name_H-M   'P 1'
#
loop_
_entity.id
_entity.type
_entity.pdbx_description
1 polymer ?
#
loop_
_entity_poly.entity_id
_entity_poly.type
_entity_poly.pdbx_seq_one_letter_code
_entity_poly.pdbx_strand_id
1 'polypeptide(L)'
;MTAAGVILQLLGLLLFAAHSLRQGDPGLTASSLALIGLIASRQHFARLVVGPALLAMALAFAVVARDMALFRLAADQPYIRLLAIMAGVVAVCAAGGLFAFSARGAALYRRGSEAAMAQAAAFWLAAGLLALARTRVSFPIVLADRFFPGWGLLEVTALAGYAAWLTGRMNDAPRTGPIRSRYWAAFTLVFFGQLALGLAGETIFLMTGALHLPVPALIVAGPLYRGGGYFMPILYLSTLLLVGPGWCSHLCYIGAADDACARLGRKTPKRLPGRLGWWRLGTLALAVGGALGMRLLGVPTLTAVWAAAVFGLIGLVVMATLSRASGVMVHCTMYCPIGLVGNVLGKISPWRIRISEGCDGCGRCSRVCRYLALSPADLAKGRPGSTCTLCGDCVGACPGARLGFRFPGLSPLAARQAFFALVIALHAVFLGVARI
;
A
#
# COMPACT_ATOMS: atom_id res chain seq x y z
N MET A 1 9.06 -38.57 0.23
CA MET A 1 8.18 -37.79 1.14
C MET A 1 8.02 -36.32 0.75
N THR A 2 9.07 -35.57 0.37
CA THR A 2 8.93 -34.17 -0.09
C THR A 2 8.05 -34.04 -1.32
N ALA A 3 8.18 -34.96 -2.30
CA ALA A 3 7.31 -35.03 -3.47
C ALA A 3 5.84 -35.23 -3.10
N ALA A 4 5.53 -36.12 -2.14
CA ALA A 4 4.18 -36.35 -1.66
C ALA A 4 3.55 -35.08 -1.04
N GLY A 5 4.31 -34.33 -0.23
CA GLY A 5 3.85 -33.06 0.32
C GLY A 5 3.53 -32.01 -0.74
N VAL A 6 4.36 -31.90 -1.78
CA VAL A 6 4.11 -31.01 -2.93
C VAL A 6 2.87 -31.46 -3.71
N ILE A 7 2.72 -32.76 -3.95
CA ILE A 7 1.53 -33.32 -4.63
C ILE A 7 0.26 -32.99 -3.86
N LEU A 8 0.27 -33.10 -2.52
CA LEU A 8 -0.89 -32.73 -1.70
C LEU A 8 -1.23 -31.23 -1.80
N GLN A 9 -0.22 -30.36 -1.85
CA GLN A 9 -0.46 -28.92 -2.06
C GLN A 9 -1.07 -28.62 -3.43
N LEU A 10 -0.53 -29.23 -4.48
CA LEU A 10 -1.05 -29.09 -5.84
C LEU A 10 -2.48 -29.62 -5.94
N LEU A 11 -2.73 -30.82 -5.41
CA LEU A 11 -4.04 -31.44 -5.44
C LEU A 11 -5.07 -30.62 -4.65
N GLY A 12 -4.72 -30.11 -3.47
CA GLY A 12 -5.60 -29.24 -2.69
C GLY A 12 -6.00 -27.97 -3.45
N LEU A 13 -5.03 -27.28 -4.08
CA LEU A 13 -5.29 -26.08 -4.88
C LEU A 13 -6.15 -26.39 -6.13
N LEU A 14 -5.89 -27.50 -6.81
CA LEU A 14 -6.65 -27.93 -7.99
C LEU A 14 -8.09 -28.32 -7.64
N LEU A 15 -8.29 -29.06 -6.54
CA LEU A 15 -9.62 -29.42 -6.05
C LEU A 15 -10.43 -28.18 -5.71
N PHE A 16 -9.82 -27.21 -5.01
CA PHE A 16 -10.48 -25.96 -4.69
C PHE A 16 -10.77 -25.13 -5.94
N ALA A 17 -9.84 -25.03 -6.88
CA ALA A 17 -10.05 -24.35 -8.16
C ALA A 17 -11.22 -24.95 -8.96
N ALA A 18 -11.32 -26.28 -9.01
CA ALA A 18 -12.41 -26.99 -9.67
C ALA A 18 -13.76 -26.78 -8.95
N HIS A 19 -13.74 -26.75 -7.62
CA HIS A 19 -14.93 -26.43 -6.82
C HIS A 19 -15.45 -25.01 -7.10
N SER A 20 -14.57 -24.02 -7.09
CA SER A 20 -14.91 -22.62 -7.40
C SER A 20 -15.41 -22.45 -8.84
N LEU A 21 -14.83 -23.19 -9.79
CA LEU A 21 -15.25 -23.16 -11.19
C LEU A 21 -16.68 -23.68 -11.33
N ARG A 22 -17.00 -24.77 -10.62
CA ARG A 22 -18.36 -25.32 -10.57
C ARG A 22 -19.37 -24.36 -9.93
N GLN A 23 -18.94 -23.50 -9.00
CA GLN A 23 -19.78 -22.45 -8.41
C GLN A 23 -19.92 -21.22 -9.30
N GLY A 24 -19.23 -21.17 -10.45
CA GLY A 24 -19.26 -20.01 -11.34
C GLY A 24 -18.41 -18.83 -10.85
N ASP A 25 -17.38 -19.07 -10.02
CA ASP A 25 -16.43 -18.04 -9.57
C ASP A 25 -15.07 -18.18 -10.30
N PRO A 26 -14.94 -17.60 -11.52
CA PRO A 26 -13.70 -17.70 -12.29
C PRO A 26 -12.53 -16.98 -11.62
N GLY A 27 -12.78 -15.91 -10.86
CA GLY A 27 -11.72 -15.19 -10.14
C GLY A 27 -11.10 -16.05 -9.05
N LEU A 28 -11.91 -16.73 -8.23
CA LEU A 28 -11.40 -17.61 -7.17
C LEU A 28 -10.71 -18.85 -7.74
N THR A 29 -11.21 -19.39 -8.86
CA THR A 29 -10.52 -20.44 -9.62
C THR A 29 -9.14 -19.98 -10.07
N ALA A 30 -9.06 -18.84 -10.74
CA ALA A 30 -7.79 -18.29 -11.23
C ALA A 30 -6.83 -17.94 -10.09
N SER A 31 -7.32 -17.40 -8.98
CA SER A 31 -6.53 -17.16 -7.76
C SER A 31 -5.92 -18.44 -7.21
N SER A 32 -6.71 -19.51 -7.12
CA SER A 32 -6.26 -20.81 -6.62
C SER A 32 -5.17 -21.41 -7.51
N LEU A 33 -5.34 -21.27 -8.84
CA LEU A 33 -4.32 -21.65 -9.82
C LEU A 33 -3.07 -20.77 -9.73
N ALA A 34 -3.21 -19.47 -9.49
CA ALA A 34 -2.07 -18.57 -9.33
C ALA A 34 -1.18 -18.92 -8.13
N LEU A 35 -1.76 -19.46 -7.05
CA LEU A 35 -1.01 -19.96 -5.89
C LEU A 35 -0.10 -21.15 -6.23
N ILE A 36 -0.39 -21.93 -7.28
CA ILE A 36 0.50 -22.99 -7.77
C ILE A 36 1.85 -22.40 -8.22
N GLY A 37 1.82 -21.21 -8.83
CA GLY A 37 3.03 -20.48 -9.21
C GLY A 37 3.93 -20.16 -8.02
N LEU A 38 3.35 -19.90 -6.84
CA LEU A 38 4.13 -19.68 -5.61
C LEU A 38 4.84 -20.96 -5.14
N ILE A 39 4.23 -22.13 -5.28
CA ILE A 39 4.87 -23.43 -5.00
C ILE A 39 6.09 -23.60 -5.90
N ALA A 40 5.93 -23.36 -7.21
CA ALA A 40 7.00 -23.48 -8.20
C ALA A 40 8.15 -22.48 -7.95
N SER A 41 7.84 -21.28 -7.46
CA SER A 41 8.83 -20.23 -7.17
C SER A 41 9.83 -20.63 -6.08
N ARG A 42 9.42 -21.50 -5.14
CA ARG A 42 10.17 -21.93 -3.95
C ARG A 42 10.65 -20.76 -3.07
N GLN A 43 9.97 -19.62 -3.15
CA GLN A 43 10.24 -18.45 -2.32
C GLN A 43 9.94 -18.77 -0.85
N HIS A 44 10.74 -18.23 0.07
CA HIS A 44 10.61 -18.54 1.50
C HIS A 44 9.26 -18.08 2.05
N PHE A 45 8.75 -16.92 1.63
CA PHE A 45 7.43 -16.44 2.04
C PHE A 45 6.27 -17.29 1.47
N ALA A 46 6.47 -18.03 0.38
CA ALA A 46 5.39 -18.80 -0.26
C ALA A 46 4.79 -19.84 0.69
N ARG A 47 5.60 -20.44 1.59
CA ARG A 47 5.10 -21.38 2.60
C ARG A 47 4.11 -20.74 3.58
N LEU A 48 4.33 -19.45 3.90
CA LEU A 48 3.49 -18.64 4.79
C LEU A 48 2.24 -18.09 4.09
N VAL A 49 2.11 -18.33 2.78
CA VAL A 49 0.93 -17.98 1.99
C VAL A 49 0.16 -19.25 1.59
N VAL A 50 0.82 -20.19 0.92
CA VAL A 50 0.21 -21.45 0.45
C VAL A 50 -0.27 -22.31 1.63
N GLY A 51 0.51 -22.39 2.71
CA GLY A 51 0.14 -23.14 3.92
C GLY A 51 -1.19 -22.69 4.51
N PRO A 52 -1.31 -21.42 4.98
CA PRO A 52 -2.57 -20.90 5.51
C PRO A 52 -3.71 -20.89 4.49
N ALA A 53 -3.44 -20.62 3.20
CA ALA A 53 -4.47 -20.68 2.17
C ALA A 53 -5.11 -22.07 2.05
N LEU A 54 -4.29 -23.13 2.00
CA LEU A 54 -4.77 -24.52 1.95
C LEU A 54 -5.51 -24.93 3.23
N LEU A 55 -5.08 -24.45 4.40
CA LEU A 55 -5.81 -24.67 5.65
C LEU A 55 -7.18 -23.97 5.64
N ALA A 56 -7.26 -22.75 5.13
CA ALA A 56 -8.53 -22.05 4.96
C ALA A 56 -9.44 -22.75 3.94
N MET A 57 -8.88 -23.26 2.84
CA MET A 57 -9.61 -24.08 1.86
C MET A 57 -10.13 -25.40 2.48
N ALA A 58 -9.35 -26.03 3.36
CA ALA A 58 -9.78 -27.21 4.10
C ALA A 58 -10.99 -26.90 5.01
N LEU A 59 -10.97 -25.76 5.70
CA LEU A 59 -12.11 -25.29 6.51
C LEU A 59 -13.33 -24.98 5.63
N ALA A 60 -13.14 -24.32 4.49
CA ALA A 60 -14.22 -24.05 3.54
C ALA A 60 -14.86 -25.35 3.04
N PHE A 61 -14.07 -26.36 2.67
CA PHE A 61 -14.58 -27.67 2.30
C PHE A 61 -15.29 -28.40 3.46
N ALA A 62 -14.84 -28.24 4.70
CA ALA A 62 -15.52 -28.80 5.86
C ALA A 62 -16.91 -28.17 6.07
N VAL A 63 -17.05 -26.86 5.85
CA VAL A 63 -18.35 -26.17 5.87
C VAL A 63 -19.27 -26.71 4.76
N VAL A 64 -18.76 -26.82 3.53
CA VAL A 64 -19.51 -27.40 2.40
C VAL A 64 -19.94 -28.84 2.71
N ALA A 65 -19.05 -29.65 3.30
CA ALA A 65 -19.34 -31.03 3.68
C ALA A 65 -20.48 -31.13 4.70
N ARG A 66 -20.45 -30.26 5.72
CA ARG A 66 -21.50 -30.15 6.73
C ARG A 66 -22.84 -29.80 6.08
N ASP A 67 -22.86 -28.77 5.23
CA ASP A 67 -24.11 -28.27 4.64
C ASP A 67 -24.73 -29.31 3.69
N MET A 68 -23.91 -30.00 2.90
CA MET A 68 -24.38 -31.10 2.04
C MET A 68 -24.87 -32.31 2.86
N ALA A 69 -24.23 -32.61 3.98
CA ALA A 69 -24.65 -33.70 4.87
C ALA A 69 -25.98 -33.39 5.57
N LEU A 70 -26.16 -32.16 6.08
CA LEU A 70 -27.41 -31.71 6.66
C LEU A 70 -28.56 -31.73 5.65
N PHE A 71 -28.30 -31.29 4.41
CA PHE A 71 -29.28 -31.38 3.33
C PHE A 71 -29.70 -32.83 3.05
N ARG A 72 -28.75 -33.76 2.95
CA ARG A 72 -29.06 -35.18 2.70
C ARG A 72 -29.79 -35.84 3.87
N LEU A 73 -29.40 -35.51 5.10
CA LEU A 73 -30.09 -35.99 6.30
C LEU A 73 -31.55 -35.52 6.32
N ALA A 74 -31.80 -34.24 5.99
CA ALA A 74 -33.15 -33.70 5.90
C ALA A 74 -33.98 -34.31 4.76
N ALA A 75 -33.33 -34.78 3.70
CA ALA A 75 -33.96 -35.44 2.55
C ALA A 75 -34.01 -36.98 2.66
N ASP A 76 -33.65 -37.55 3.81
CA ASP A 76 -33.55 -39.00 4.06
C ASP A 76 -32.70 -39.76 3.01
N GLN A 77 -31.60 -39.14 2.57
CA GLN A 77 -30.69 -39.71 1.58
C GLN A 77 -29.41 -40.26 2.24
N PRO A 78 -28.81 -41.34 1.70
CA PRO A 78 -27.53 -41.85 2.19
C PRO A 78 -26.42 -40.79 2.13
N TYR A 79 -25.79 -40.50 3.27
CA TYR A 79 -24.78 -39.45 3.40
C TYR A 79 -23.38 -39.95 3.78
N ILE A 80 -23.21 -41.21 4.21
CA ILE A 80 -21.92 -41.77 4.66
C ILE A 80 -20.84 -41.71 3.58
N ARG A 81 -21.17 -42.12 2.35
CA ARG A 81 -20.22 -42.06 1.21
C ARG A 81 -19.78 -40.62 0.92
N LEU A 82 -20.70 -39.66 0.98
CA LEU A 82 -20.41 -38.25 0.77
C LEU A 82 -19.45 -37.73 1.85
N LEU A 83 -19.74 -38.01 3.12
CA LEU A 83 -18.88 -37.60 4.23
C LEU A 83 -17.47 -38.17 4.11
N ALA A 84 -17.33 -39.45 3.71
CA ALA A 84 -16.02 -40.07 3.51
C ALA A 84 -15.22 -39.37 2.38
N ILE A 85 -15.87 -39.06 1.25
CA ILE A 85 -15.23 -38.33 0.14
C ILE A 85 -14.80 -36.93 0.59
N MET A 86 -15.69 -36.19 1.24
CA MET A 86 -15.40 -34.82 1.68
C MET A 86 -14.34 -34.78 2.78
N ALA A 87 -14.34 -35.75 3.70
CA ALA A 87 -13.27 -35.90 4.69
C ALA A 87 -11.92 -36.12 4.00
N GLY A 88 -11.87 -36.91 2.92
CA GLY A 88 -10.67 -37.06 2.09
C GLY A 88 -10.21 -35.74 1.46
N VAL A 89 -11.12 -34.96 0.87
CA VAL A 89 -10.81 -33.64 0.28
C VAL A 89 -10.27 -32.66 1.34
N VAL A 90 -10.92 -32.60 2.50
CA VAL A 90 -10.47 -31.79 3.65
C VAL A 90 -9.09 -32.24 4.12
N ALA A 91 -8.87 -33.55 4.25
CA ALA A 91 -7.58 -34.11 4.67
C ALA A 91 -6.45 -33.80 3.69
N VAL A 92 -6.70 -33.85 2.37
CA VAL A 92 -5.71 -33.47 1.35
C VAL A 92 -5.31 -32.00 1.51
N CYS A 93 -6.28 -31.10 1.63
CA CYS A 93 -6.01 -29.66 1.79
C CYS A 93 -5.29 -29.39 3.11
N ALA A 94 -5.75 -29.99 4.21
CA ALA A 94 -5.13 -29.84 5.53
C ALA A 94 -3.69 -30.38 5.56
N ALA A 95 -3.45 -31.58 5.03
CA ALA A 95 -2.12 -32.17 4.97
C ALA A 95 -1.17 -31.38 4.07
N GLY A 96 -1.64 -30.88 2.91
CA GLY A 96 -0.88 -29.97 2.06
C GLY A 96 -0.52 -28.65 2.76
N GLY A 97 -1.48 -28.07 3.49
CA GLY A 97 -1.27 -26.88 4.30
C GLY A 97 -0.24 -27.07 5.42
N LEU A 98 -0.40 -28.14 6.22
CA LEU A 98 0.52 -28.50 7.30
C LEU A 98 1.92 -28.84 6.79
N PHE A 99 2.05 -29.45 5.60
CA PHE A 99 3.35 -29.73 4.99
C PHE A 99 4.21 -28.47 4.81
N ALA A 100 3.60 -27.30 4.54
CA ALA A 100 4.33 -26.03 4.37
C ALA A 100 5.11 -25.61 5.63
N PHE A 101 4.66 -26.06 6.81
CA PHE A 101 5.28 -25.77 8.10
C PHE A 101 6.22 -26.88 8.60
N SER A 102 6.27 -28.02 7.91
CA SER A 102 7.20 -29.10 8.23
C SER A 102 8.66 -28.72 7.91
N ALA A 103 9.62 -29.42 8.52
CA ALA A 103 11.04 -29.25 8.20
C ALA A 103 11.35 -29.45 6.70
N ARG A 104 10.65 -30.38 6.05
CA ARG A 104 10.77 -30.64 4.61
C ARG A 104 10.17 -29.51 3.77
N GLY A 105 9.07 -28.92 4.22
CA GLY A 105 8.48 -27.71 3.62
C GLY A 105 9.44 -26.51 3.74
N ALA A 106 10.01 -26.28 4.92
CA ALA A 106 11.03 -25.25 5.12
C ALA A 106 12.25 -25.45 4.19
N ALA A 107 12.71 -26.69 4.00
CA ALA A 107 13.79 -27.00 3.07
C ALA A 107 13.42 -26.76 1.59
N LEU A 108 12.16 -26.94 1.21
CA LEU A 108 11.65 -26.66 -0.14
C LEU A 108 11.61 -25.14 -0.41
N TYR A 109 11.04 -24.38 0.52
CA TYR A 109 10.80 -22.94 0.43
C TYR A 109 11.98 -22.14 0.99
N ARG A 110 13.11 -22.15 0.27
CA ARG A 110 14.39 -21.58 0.74
C ARG A 110 14.92 -20.38 -0.06
N ARG A 111 14.25 -20.00 -1.15
CA ARG A 111 14.74 -18.90 -2.02
C ARG A 111 14.23 -17.54 -1.54
N GLY A 112 14.95 -16.47 -1.89
CA GLY A 112 14.46 -15.10 -1.72
C GLY A 112 14.95 -14.41 -0.45
N SER A 113 14.17 -13.44 0.02
CA SER A 113 14.49 -12.57 1.15
C SER A 113 14.43 -13.31 2.49
N GLU A 114 15.30 -12.93 3.42
CA GLU A 114 15.21 -13.32 4.83
C GLU A 114 14.00 -12.67 5.53
N ALA A 115 13.40 -11.63 4.95
CA ALA A 115 12.21 -10.96 5.46
C ALA A 115 10.89 -11.70 5.10
N ALA A 116 10.91 -13.03 5.02
CA ALA A 116 9.78 -13.85 4.55
C ALA A 116 8.48 -13.58 5.34
N MET A 117 8.58 -13.38 6.65
CA MET A 117 7.43 -13.03 7.50
C MET A 117 6.82 -11.67 7.10
N ALA A 118 7.66 -10.67 6.82
CA ALA A 118 7.21 -9.35 6.38
C ALA A 118 6.55 -9.41 5.00
N GLN A 119 7.09 -10.23 4.09
CA GLN A 119 6.48 -10.46 2.77
C GLN A 119 5.09 -11.12 2.89
N ALA A 120 4.98 -12.15 3.72
CA ALA A 120 3.71 -12.84 3.96
C ALA A 120 2.69 -11.92 4.68
N ALA A 121 3.15 -11.11 5.64
CA ALA A 121 2.30 -10.09 6.27
C ALA A 121 1.79 -9.08 5.24
N ALA A 122 2.65 -8.59 4.34
CA ALA A 122 2.24 -7.68 3.27
C ALA A 122 1.21 -8.32 2.32
N PHE A 123 1.41 -9.60 1.96
CA PHE A 123 0.46 -10.39 1.17
C PHE A 123 -0.92 -10.42 1.84
N TRP A 124 -0.99 -10.90 3.08
CA TRP A 124 -2.26 -11.10 3.77
C TRP A 124 -2.94 -9.79 4.15
N LEU A 125 -2.19 -8.74 4.49
CA LEU A 125 -2.74 -7.41 4.72
C LEU A 125 -3.37 -6.84 3.44
N ALA A 126 -2.66 -6.92 2.30
CA ALA A 126 -3.20 -6.43 1.04
C ALA A 126 -4.42 -7.25 0.58
N ALA A 127 -4.32 -8.58 0.62
CA ALA A 127 -5.41 -9.48 0.26
C ALA A 127 -6.65 -9.28 1.14
N GLY A 128 -6.45 -9.23 2.47
CA GLY A 128 -7.52 -9.07 3.44
C GLY A 128 -8.20 -7.71 3.34
N LEU A 129 -7.45 -6.62 3.21
CA LEU A 129 -8.02 -5.27 3.06
C LEU A 129 -8.79 -5.12 1.75
N LEU A 130 -8.26 -5.63 0.63
CA LEU A 130 -8.97 -5.58 -0.66
C LEU A 130 -10.21 -6.48 -0.66
N ALA A 131 -10.12 -7.69 -0.12
CA ALA A 131 -11.27 -8.59 -0.01
C ALA A 131 -12.36 -7.99 0.90
N LEU A 132 -11.98 -7.39 2.04
CA LEU A 132 -12.90 -6.68 2.92
C LEU A 132 -13.54 -5.48 2.22
N ALA A 133 -12.74 -4.67 1.51
CA ALA A 133 -13.26 -3.55 0.74
C ALA A 133 -14.30 -4.02 -0.29
N ARG A 134 -14.01 -5.12 -0.99
CA ARG A 134 -14.91 -5.73 -1.99
C ARG A 134 -16.22 -6.24 -1.41
N THR A 135 -16.23 -6.82 -0.21
CA THR A 135 -17.47 -7.32 0.41
C THR A 135 -18.29 -6.24 1.09
N ARG A 136 -17.69 -5.09 1.41
CA ARG A 136 -18.35 -4.02 2.18
C ARG A 136 -18.94 -2.91 1.32
N VAL A 137 -18.49 -2.75 0.08
CA VAL A 137 -18.98 -1.70 -0.82
C VAL A 137 -19.99 -2.27 -1.81
N SER A 138 -20.99 -1.47 -2.19
CA SER A 138 -22.08 -1.89 -3.08
C SER A 138 -21.75 -1.84 -4.57
N PHE A 139 -20.52 -1.43 -4.93
CA PHE A 139 -20.07 -1.27 -6.30
C PHE A 139 -18.80 -2.10 -6.55
N PRO A 140 -18.44 -2.43 -7.80
CA PRO A 140 -17.19 -3.14 -8.10
C PRO A 140 -15.97 -2.30 -7.74
N ILE A 141 -15.24 -2.68 -6.67
CA ILE A 141 -14.10 -1.91 -6.16
C ILE A 141 -12.74 -2.20 -6.69
N VAL A 142 -12.58 -3.40 -7.18
CA VAL A 142 -11.40 -3.86 -7.85
C VAL A 142 -11.63 -3.66 -9.33
N LEU A 143 -10.64 -3.15 -10.06
CA LEU A 143 -10.81 -2.72 -11.46
C LEU A 143 -11.23 -3.89 -12.36
N ALA A 144 -10.69 -5.09 -12.12
CA ALA A 144 -11.00 -6.30 -12.84
C ALA A 144 -12.49 -6.66 -12.77
N ASP A 145 -13.18 -6.45 -11.65
CA ASP A 145 -14.63 -6.73 -11.56
C ASP A 145 -15.46 -5.80 -12.45
N ARG A 146 -14.92 -4.64 -12.87
CA ARG A 146 -15.61 -3.70 -13.79
C ARG A 146 -15.55 -4.20 -15.23
N PHE A 147 -14.38 -4.70 -15.66
CA PHE A 147 -14.18 -5.22 -17.02
C PHE A 147 -14.64 -6.66 -17.16
N PHE A 148 -14.42 -7.48 -16.13
CA PHE A 148 -14.69 -8.91 -16.10
C PHE A 148 -15.35 -9.27 -14.76
N PRO A 149 -16.69 -9.21 -14.67
CA PRO A 149 -17.40 -9.54 -13.43
C PRO A 149 -16.97 -10.90 -12.86
N GLY A 150 -16.63 -10.93 -11.57
CA GLY A 150 -16.18 -12.15 -10.88
C GLY A 150 -14.66 -12.34 -10.86
N TRP A 151 -13.88 -11.55 -11.62
CA TRP A 151 -12.41 -11.70 -11.67
C TRP A 151 -11.64 -10.93 -10.58
N GLY A 152 -12.33 -10.16 -9.73
CA GLY A 152 -11.69 -9.32 -8.72
C GLY A 152 -10.74 -10.07 -7.79
N LEU A 153 -11.05 -11.32 -7.41
CA LEU A 153 -10.18 -12.11 -6.52
C LEU A 153 -8.81 -12.45 -7.14
N LEU A 154 -8.74 -12.57 -8.48
CA LEU A 154 -7.47 -12.75 -9.18
C LEU A 154 -6.62 -11.48 -9.05
N GLU A 155 -7.21 -10.31 -9.27
CA GLU A 155 -6.50 -9.02 -9.08
C GLU A 155 -6.07 -8.84 -7.62
N VAL A 156 -6.91 -9.20 -6.64
CA VAL A 156 -6.54 -9.18 -5.22
C VAL A 156 -5.32 -10.05 -4.95
N THR A 157 -5.29 -11.25 -5.52
CA THR A 157 -4.18 -12.20 -5.36
C THR A 157 -2.90 -11.67 -6.04
N ALA A 158 -3.03 -11.08 -7.23
CA ALA A 158 -1.93 -10.48 -7.96
C ALA A 158 -1.33 -9.27 -7.22
N LEU A 159 -2.17 -8.37 -6.69
CA LEU A 159 -1.74 -7.22 -5.90
C LEU A 159 -1.11 -7.62 -4.56
N ALA A 160 -1.64 -8.66 -3.91
CA ALA A 160 -1.04 -9.23 -2.71
C ALA A 160 0.34 -9.85 -3.00
N GLY A 161 0.47 -10.57 -4.12
CA GLY A 161 1.75 -11.08 -4.60
C GLY A 161 2.76 -9.96 -4.92
N TYR A 162 2.30 -8.89 -5.56
CA TYR A 162 3.08 -7.67 -5.80
C TYR A 162 3.55 -7.03 -4.49
N ALA A 163 2.67 -6.91 -3.49
CA ALA A 163 3.02 -6.37 -2.17
C ALA A 163 4.12 -7.22 -1.51
N ALA A 164 3.96 -8.55 -1.49
CA ALA A 164 4.94 -9.48 -0.93
C ALA A 164 6.31 -9.38 -1.63
N TRP A 165 6.31 -9.35 -2.97
CA TRP A 165 7.53 -9.21 -3.76
C TRP A 165 8.24 -7.88 -3.47
N LEU A 166 7.49 -6.77 -3.49
CA LEU A 166 8.05 -5.43 -3.28
C LEU A 166 8.56 -5.25 -1.85
N THR A 167 7.89 -5.83 -0.84
CA THR A 167 8.38 -5.83 0.55
C THR A 167 9.71 -6.56 0.68
N GLY A 168 9.90 -7.71 0.02
CA GLY A 168 11.19 -8.40 -0.01
C GLY A 168 12.28 -7.53 -0.65
N ARG A 169 11.98 -6.98 -1.83
CA ARG A 169 12.89 -6.08 -2.57
C ARG A 169 13.31 -4.86 -1.75
N MET A 170 12.39 -4.24 -1.00
CA MET A 170 12.67 -3.08 -0.16
C MET A 170 13.51 -3.42 1.07
N ASN A 171 13.31 -4.59 1.67
CA ASN A 171 14.08 -5.03 2.82
C ASN A 171 15.51 -5.43 2.44
N ASP A 172 15.70 -6.14 1.33
CA ASP A 172 17.01 -6.61 0.87
C ASP A 172 17.85 -5.51 0.21
N ALA A 173 17.21 -4.43 -0.27
CA ALA A 173 17.92 -3.40 -1.01
C ALA A 173 18.88 -2.60 -0.12
N PRO A 174 20.17 -2.48 -0.50
CA PRO A 174 21.11 -1.62 0.21
C PRO A 174 20.70 -0.15 0.11
N ARG A 175 20.02 0.24 -0.98
CA ARG A 175 19.45 1.59 -1.16
C ARG A 175 17.99 1.48 -1.61
N THR A 176 17.08 1.95 -0.77
CA THR A 176 15.63 1.90 -1.02
C THR A 176 15.12 3.01 -1.93
N GLY A 177 15.80 4.16 -1.98
CA GLY A 177 15.32 5.35 -2.70
C GLY A 177 14.96 5.14 -4.17
N PRO A 178 15.81 4.47 -4.99
CA PRO A 178 15.47 4.19 -6.39
C PRO A 178 14.26 3.27 -6.55
N ILE A 179 14.12 2.25 -5.69
CA ILE A 179 12.99 1.31 -5.72
C ILE A 179 11.71 2.07 -5.35
N ARG A 180 11.76 2.84 -4.25
CA ARG A 180 10.66 3.69 -3.78
C ARG A 180 10.17 4.65 -4.85
N SER A 181 11.09 5.40 -5.46
CA SER A 181 10.75 6.36 -6.51
C SER A 181 10.04 5.69 -7.70
N ARG A 182 10.51 4.49 -8.12
CA ARG A 182 9.92 3.75 -9.25
C ARG A 182 8.49 3.28 -9.00
N TYR A 183 8.23 2.55 -7.91
CA TYR A 183 6.87 2.06 -7.67
C TYR A 183 5.91 3.20 -7.33
N TRP A 184 6.41 4.25 -6.70
CA TRP A 184 5.59 5.41 -6.34
C TRP A 184 5.22 6.24 -7.58
N ALA A 185 6.14 6.38 -8.53
CA ALA A 185 5.85 6.94 -9.84
C ALA A 185 4.88 6.07 -10.64
N ALA A 186 5.02 4.74 -10.60
CA ALA A 186 4.09 3.82 -11.25
C ALA A 186 2.66 3.99 -10.72
N PHE A 187 2.48 4.12 -9.40
CA PHE A 187 1.16 4.41 -8.82
C PHE A 187 0.57 5.73 -9.30
N THR A 188 1.40 6.78 -9.41
CA THR A 188 0.96 8.08 -9.92
C THR A 188 0.55 8.00 -11.39
N LEU A 189 1.31 7.26 -12.20
CA LEU A 189 1.00 7.03 -13.60
C LEU A 189 -0.32 6.27 -13.76
N VAL A 190 -0.55 5.22 -12.97
CA VAL A 190 -1.82 4.47 -13.00
C VAL A 190 -2.98 5.37 -12.59
N PHE A 191 -2.84 6.11 -11.48
CA PHE A 191 -3.91 6.99 -10.97
C PHE A 191 -4.29 8.10 -11.97
N PHE A 192 -3.32 8.85 -12.49
CA PHE A 192 -3.60 9.91 -13.48
C PHE A 192 -3.91 9.37 -14.88
N GLY A 193 -3.41 8.18 -15.24
CA GLY A 193 -3.78 7.51 -16.48
C GLY A 193 -5.26 7.14 -16.50
N GLN A 194 -5.77 6.57 -15.40
CA GLN A 194 -7.20 6.32 -15.24
C GLN A 194 -8.02 7.61 -15.28
N LEU A 195 -7.55 8.70 -14.65
CA LEU A 195 -8.20 10.01 -14.76
C LEU A 195 -8.34 10.46 -16.21
N ALA A 196 -7.22 10.42 -16.94
CA ALA A 196 -7.15 10.92 -18.30
C ALA A 196 -8.06 10.12 -19.23
N LEU A 197 -8.06 8.78 -19.11
CA LEU A 197 -8.97 7.91 -19.84
C LEU A 197 -10.44 8.19 -19.48
N GLY A 198 -10.73 8.35 -18.18
CA GLY A 198 -12.05 8.71 -17.70
C GLY A 198 -12.57 10.03 -18.28
N LEU A 199 -11.73 11.07 -18.30
CA LEU A 199 -12.04 12.38 -18.88
C LEU A 199 -12.12 12.36 -20.42
N ALA A 200 -11.42 11.43 -21.08
CA ALA A 200 -11.47 11.24 -22.52
C ALA A 200 -12.73 10.50 -23.00
N GLY A 201 -13.59 10.02 -22.09
CA GLY A 201 -14.88 9.40 -22.40
C GLY A 201 -15.05 7.98 -21.85
N GLU A 202 -13.97 7.34 -21.36
CA GLU A 202 -14.01 6.00 -20.80
C GLU A 202 -14.49 6.00 -19.35
N THR A 203 -15.79 6.27 -19.16
CA THR A 203 -16.42 6.43 -17.84
C THR A 203 -16.29 5.21 -16.92
N ILE A 204 -15.87 4.05 -17.45
CA ILE A 204 -15.49 2.86 -16.67
C ILE A 204 -14.27 3.11 -15.76
N PHE A 205 -13.46 4.12 -16.01
CA PHE A 205 -12.38 4.53 -15.10
C PHE A 205 -12.84 5.55 -14.06
N LEU A 206 -14.02 6.14 -14.25
CA LEU A 206 -14.60 7.10 -13.31
C LEU A 206 -15.45 6.41 -12.24
N MET A 207 -15.46 6.94 -11.03
CA MET A 207 -16.05 6.33 -9.85
C MET A 207 -17.51 6.74 -9.64
N THR A 208 -17.88 7.96 -10.03
CA THR A 208 -19.25 8.51 -10.02
C THR A 208 -19.36 9.71 -10.97
N GLY A 209 -20.59 10.15 -11.30
CA GLY A 209 -20.87 11.30 -12.18
C GLY A 209 -20.44 12.69 -11.65
N ALA A 210 -19.57 12.78 -10.65
CA ALA A 210 -19.03 14.04 -10.12
C ALA A 210 -17.49 14.05 -10.20
N LEU A 211 -16.94 15.08 -10.84
CA LEU A 211 -15.49 15.24 -11.00
C LEU A 211 -14.82 15.53 -9.66
N HIS A 212 -14.02 14.58 -9.16
CA HIS A 212 -13.15 14.77 -8.01
C HIS A 212 -11.76 15.23 -8.46
N LEU A 213 -11.49 16.53 -8.31
CA LEU A 213 -10.19 17.07 -8.66
C LEU A 213 -9.09 16.48 -7.74
N PRO A 214 -8.03 15.86 -8.27
CA PRO A 214 -6.99 15.19 -7.49
C PRO A 214 -5.96 16.19 -6.92
N VAL A 215 -6.44 17.13 -6.10
CA VAL A 215 -5.59 18.11 -5.43
C VAL A 215 -5.59 17.81 -3.95
N PRO A 216 -4.45 17.41 -3.33
CA PRO A 216 -4.39 17.03 -1.92
C PRO A 216 -4.98 18.07 -0.97
N ALA A 217 -4.85 19.37 -1.26
CA ALA A 217 -5.46 20.42 -0.44
C ALA A 217 -6.97 20.25 -0.24
N LEU A 218 -7.68 19.62 -1.19
CA LEU A 218 -9.10 19.31 -1.09
C LEU A 218 -9.44 18.24 -0.05
N ILE A 219 -8.45 17.48 0.45
CA ILE A 219 -8.65 16.60 1.62
C ILE A 219 -9.16 17.43 2.80
N VAL A 220 -8.69 18.68 2.97
CA VAL A 220 -9.16 19.59 4.02
C VAL A 220 -10.18 20.59 3.48
N ALA A 221 -9.87 21.27 2.38
CA ALA A 221 -10.71 22.34 1.86
C ALA A 221 -12.08 21.87 1.35
N GLY A 222 -12.16 20.67 0.75
CA GLY A 222 -13.40 20.15 0.14
C GLY A 222 -14.54 19.96 1.16
N PRO A 223 -14.30 19.25 2.27
CA PRO A 223 -15.30 19.11 3.33
C PRO A 223 -15.65 20.42 4.04
N LEU A 224 -14.68 21.33 4.22
CA LEU A 224 -14.93 22.63 4.83
C LEU A 224 -15.87 23.49 3.97
N TYR A 225 -15.68 23.48 2.65
CA TYR A 225 -16.53 24.19 1.70
C TYR A 225 -17.92 23.54 1.57
N ARG A 226 -18.00 22.21 1.40
CA ARG A 226 -19.27 21.50 1.17
C ARG A 226 -20.07 21.19 2.44
N GLY A 227 -19.44 21.23 3.61
CA GLY A 227 -20.03 20.75 4.87
C GLY A 227 -20.21 19.22 4.95
N GLY A 228 -19.57 18.45 4.06
CA GLY A 228 -19.73 17.01 3.96
C GLY A 228 -18.67 16.32 3.08
N GLY A 229 -18.81 15.02 2.84
CA GLY A 229 -17.86 14.27 2.01
C GLY A 229 -16.56 13.91 2.74
N TYR A 230 -16.68 13.30 3.92
CA TYR A 230 -15.56 13.01 4.83
C TYR A 230 -14.71 11.77 4.46
N PHE A 231 -15.01 11.11 3.34
CA PHE A 231 -14.28 9.91 2.92
C PHE A 231 -12.77 10.14 2.80
N MET A 232 -12.34 11.18 2.08
CA MET A 232 -10.91 11.50 1.90
C MET A 232 -10.21 11.89 3.22
N PRO A 233 -10.79 12.75 4.09
CA PRO A 233 -10.26 12.97 5.44
C PRO A 233 -10.10 11.68 6.25
N ILE A 234 -11.11 10.82 6.28
CA ILE A 234 -11.09 9.57 7.06
C ILE A 234 -10.02 8.62 6.52
N LEU A 235 -9.93 8.47 5.19
CA LEU A 235 -8.88 7.68 4.54
C LEU A 235 -7.48 8.24 4.85
N TYR A 236 -7.32 9.56 4.77
CA TYR A 236 -6.05 10.21 5.07
C TYR A 236 -5.65 10.06 6.54
N LEU A 237 -6.56 10.32 7.49
CA LEU A 237 -6.29 10.21 8.92
C LEU A 237 -6.03 8.77 9.36
N SER A 238 -6.80 7.80 8.85
CA SER A 238 -6.58 6.39 9.15
C SER A 238 -5.22 5.91 8.64
N THR A 239 -4.81 6.31 7.43
CA THR A 239 -3.47 5.97 6.91
C THR A 239 -2.35 6.74 7.62
N LEU A 240 -2.57 7.99 8.03
CA LEU A 240 -1.61 8.71 8.90
C LEU A 240 -1.42 8.02 10.25
N LEU A 241 -2.47 7.43 10.83
CA LEU A 241 -2.33 6.68 12.08
C LEU A 241 -1.46 5.43 11.86
N LEU A 242 -1.70 4.71 10.76
CA LEU A 242 -1.01 3.46 10.43
C LEU A 242 0.47 3.66 10.05
N VAL A 243 0.78 4.63 9.17
CA VAL A 243 2.14 4.80 8.61
C VAL A 243 2.76 6.18 8.86
N GLY A 244 2.11 7.02 9.67
CA GLY A 244 2.61 8.36 9.99
C GLY A 244 2.74 9.24 8.74
N PRO A 245 3.73 10.14 8.68
CA PRO A 245 3.98 10.95 7.50
C PRO A 245 4.52 10.14 6.30
N GLY A 246 4.64 8.81 6.43
CA GLY A 246 4.90 7.86 5.34
C GLY A 246 3.88 7.95 4.20
N TRP A 247 2.65 8.39 4.48
CA TRP A 247 1.65 8.65 3.44
C TRP A 247 2.20 9.59 2.35
N CYS A 248 2.88 10.67 2.74
CA CYS A 248 3.42 11.67 1.82
C CYS A 248 4.55 11.14 0.93
N SER A 249 5.17 10.00 1.27
CA SER A 249 6.35 9.47 0.59
C SER A 249 6.16 8.10 -0.08
N HIS A 250 4.99 7.48 0.13
CA HIS A 250 4.65 6.16 -0.37
C HIS A 250 3.25 6.04 -0.99
N LEU A 251 2.28 6.85 -0.54
CA LEU A 251 0.85 6.70 -0.86
C LEU A 251 0.26 7.91 -1.61
N CYS A 252 0.88 9.09 -1.50
CA CYS A 252 0.41 10.30 -2.18
C CYS A 252 0.86 10.35 -3.65
N TYR A 253 -0.07 10.39 -4.60
CA TYR A 253 0.24 10.47 -6.04
C TYR A 253 0.95 11.79 -6.42
N ILE A 254 0.55 12.92 -5.84
CA ILE A 254 1.23 14.22 -6.04
C ILE A 254 2.66 14.20 -5.50
N GLY A 255 2.89 13.50 -4.38
CA GLY A 255 4.23 13.39 -3.82
C GLY A 255 5.21 12.67 -4.76
N ALA A 256 4.74 11.67 -5.51
CA ALA A 256 5.62 10.97 -6.45
C ALA A 256 6.01 11.83 -7.65
N ALA A 257 5.07 12.66 -8.15
CA ALA A 257 5.37 13.65 -9.17
C ALA A 257 6.45 14.64 -8.70
N ASP A 258 6.34 15.12 -7.46
CA ASP A 258 7.34 16.03 -6.87
C ASP A 258 8.71 15.34 -6.67
N ASP A 259 8.73 14.07 -6.23
CA ASP A 259 9.97 13.27 -6.11
C ASP A 259 10.63 13.07 -7.47
N ALA A 260 9.84 12.78 -8.52
CA ALA A 260 10.33 12.66 -9.89
C ALA A 260 10.92 14.00 -10.38
N CYS A 261 10.19 15.11 -10.25
CA CYS A 261 10.69 16.44 -10.63
C CYS A 261 11.99 16.79 -9.88
N ALA A 262 12.05 16.57 -8.57
CA ALA A 262 13.23 16.82 -7.76
C ALA A 262 14.44 15.97 -8.18
N ARG A 263 14.21 14.70 -8.58
CA ARG A 263 15.29 13.80 -9.03
C ARG A 263 15.75 14.06 -10.45
N LEU A 264 14.85 14.52 -11.34
CA LEU A 264 15.18 14.90 -12.72
C LEU A 264 16.11 16.13 -12.79
N GLY A 265 16.09 16.97 -11.76
CA GLY A 265 16.98 18.12 -11.65
C GLY A 265 18.31 17.76 -11.00
N ARG A 266 18.51 18.17 -9.74
CA ARG A 266 19.80 18.00 -9.05
C ARG A 266 19.94 16.61 -8.42
N LYS A 267 21.11 15.98 -8.55
CA LYS A 267 21.46 14.73 -7.84
C LYS A 267 21.49 14.89 -6.32
N THR A 268 21.95 16.04 -5.83
CA THR A 268 22.02 16.38 -4.41
C THR A 268 21.09 17.58 -4.12
N PRO A 269 20.19 17.49 -3.13
CA PRO A 269 19.29 18.59 -2.79
C PRO A 269 20.07 19.81 -2.29
N LYS A 270 19.70 21.00 -2.80
CA LYS A 270 20.22 22.28 -2.33
C LYS A 270 19.70 22.54 -0.91
N ARG A 271 20.53 23.16 -0.06
CA ARG A 271 20.04 23.73 1.20
C ARG A 271 19.16 24.93 0.89
N LEU A 272 17.97 24.96 1.49
CA LEU A 272 17.04 26.06 1.36
C LEU A 272 16.87 26.75 2.72
N PRO A 273 16.62 28.07 2.75
CA PRO A 273 16.36 28.79 4.00
C PRO A 273 15.20 28.16 4.78
N GLY A 274 15.41 27.88 6.07
CA GLY A 274 14.39 27.24 6.91
C GLY A 274 13.08 28.02 7.00
N ARG A 275 13.14 29.35 6.84
CA ARG A 275 11.96 30.22 6.81
C ARG A 275 10.96 29.88 5.69
N LEU A 276 11.42 29.25 4.61
CA LEU A 276 10.52 28.83 3.52
C LEU A 276 9.53 27.74 3.97
N GLY A 277 9.81 27.03 5.06
CA GLY A 277 8.87 26.06 5.62
C GLY A 277 7.58 26.69 6.16
N TRP A 278 7.57 27.99 6.47
CA TRP A 278 6.39 28.74 6.91
C TRP A 278 5.36 28.95 5.80
N TRP A 279 5.74 28.84 4.53
CA TRP A 279 4.81 28.92 3.41
C TRP A 279 3.70 27.87 3.49
N ARG A 280 3.96 26.69 4.07
CA ARG A 280 2.92 25.68 4.29
C ARG A 280 1.85 26.11 5.28
N LEU A 281 2.19 26.96 6.24
CA LEU A 281 1.21 27.53 7.15
C LEU A 281 0.33 28.53 6.41
N GLY A 282 0.94 29.36 5.55
CA GLY A 282 0.23 30.27 4.67
C GLY A 282 -0.73 29.55 3.72
N THR A 283 -0.28 28.48 3.05
CA THR A 283 -1.14 27.70 2.14
C THR A 283 -2.21 26.89 2.88
N LEU A 284 -1.95 26.44 4.11
CA LEU A 284 -2.97 25.81 4.95
C LEU A 284 -4.02 26.83 5.40
N ALA A 285 -3.61 28.00 5.86
CA ALA A 285 -4.51 29.10 6.23
C ALA A 285 -5.34 29.55 5.02
N LEU A 286 -4.73 29.64 3.83
CA LEU A 286 -5.44 29.92 2.58
C LEU A 286 -6.44 28.83 2.23
N ALA A 287 -6.06 27.55 2.33
CA ALA A 287 -6.95 26.44 2.01
C ALA A 287 -8.17 26.36 2.96
N VAL A 288 -7.94 26.52 4.27
CA VAL A 288 -8.99 26.49 5.29
C VAL A 288 -9.84 27.75 5.24
N GLY A 289 -9.21 28.93 5.30
CA GLY A 289 -9.88 30.22 5.29
C GLY A 289 -10.60 30.50 3.98
N GLY A 290 -9.98 30.16 2.85
CA GLY A 290 -10.60 30.27 1.53
C GLY A 290 -11.82 29.38 1.38
N ALA A 291 -11.75 28.11 1.81
CA ALA A 291 -12.89 27.19 1.75
C ALA A 291 -14.05 27.65 2.64
N LEU A 292 -13.77 28.04 3.89
CA LEU A 292 -14.79 28.52 4.82
C LEU A 292 -15.37 29.87 4.38
N GLY A 293 -14.54 30.80 3.91
CA GLY A 293 -14.99 32.09 3.37
C GLY A 293 -15.89 31.92 2.16
N MET A 294 -15.51 31.07 1.19
CA MET A 294 -16.35 30.76 0.04
C MET A 294 -17.69 30.14 0.45
N ARG A 295 -17.71 29.29 1.48
CA ARG A 295 -18.96 28.71 2.01
C ARG A 295 -19.85 29.76 2.66
N LEU A 296 -19.29 30.62 3.52
CA LEU A 296 -20.04 31.66 4.24
C LEU A 296 -20.60 32.73 3.29
N LEU A 297 -19.89 33.02 2.21
CA LEU A 297 -20.32 33.97 1.17
C LEU A 297 -21.23 33.34 0.10
N GLY A 298 -21.56 32.05 0.20
CA GLY A 298 -22.42 31.37 -0.77
C GLY A 298 -21.83 31.30 -2.19
N VAL A 299 -20.50 31.26 -2.32
CA VAL A 299 -19.82 31.25 -3.61
C VAL A 299 -20.19 30.00 -4.41
N PRO A 300 -20.53 30.11 -5.71
CA PRO A 300 -20.89 28.96 -6.55
C PRO A 300 -19.80 27.89 -6.60
N THR A 301 -20.21 26.62 -6.66
CA THR A 301 -19.27 25.47 -6.67
C THR A 301 -18.29 25.51 -7.83
N LEU A 302 -18.72 25.99 -9.00
CA LEU A 302 -17.85 26.15 -10.17
C LEU A 302 -16.65 27.06 -9.86
N THR A 303 -16.88 28.19 -9.19
CA THR A 303 -15.82 29.12 -8.79
C THR A 303 -14.86 28.49 -7.78
N ALA A 304 -15.39 27.74 -6.81
CA ALA A 304 -14.56 27.02 -5.84
C ALA A 304 -13.70 25.92 -6.51
N VAL A 305 -14.25 25.22 -7.52
CA VAL A 305 -13.51 24.23 -8.33
C VAL A 305 -12.40 24.90 -9.13
N TRP A 306 -12.67 26.04 -9.77
CA TRP A 306 -11.63 26.80 -10.49
C TRP A 306 -10.53 27.30 -9.55
N ALA A 307 -10.87 27.82 -8.37
CA ALA A 307 -9.89 28.22 -7.38
C ALA A 307 -9.00 27.03 -6.95
N ALA A 308 -9.60 25.86 -6.74
CA ALA A 308 -8.86 24.63 -6.43
C ALA A 308 -7.99 24.16 -7.60
N ALA A 309 -8.46 24.30 -8.84
CA ALA A 309 -7.70 23.97 -10.04
C ALA A 309 -6.49 24.88 -10.23
N VAL A 310 -6.65 26.20 -10.04
CA VAL A 310 -5.55 27.17 -10.07
C VAL A 310 -4.54 26.85 -8.97
N PHE A 311 -4.99 26.56 -7.75
CA PHE A 311 -4.11 26.12 -6.66
C PHE A 311 -3.36 24.83 -7.01
N GLY A 312 -4.02 23.85 -7.63
CA GLY A 312 -3.38 22.64 -8.13
C GLY A 312 -2.32 22.94 -9.18
N LEU A 313 -2.64 23.79 -10.15
CA LEU A 313 -1.75 24.18 -11.25
C LEU A 313 -0.50 24.91 -10.77
N ILE A 314 -0.65 25.86 -9.84
CA ILE A 314 0.50 26.52 -9.18
C ILE A 314 1.38 25.45 -8.51
N GLY A 315 0.77 24.46 -7.87
CA GLY A 315 1.48 23.33 -7.28
C GLY A 315 2.32 22.56 -8.28
N LEU A 316 1.79 22.30 -9.48
CA LEU A 316 2.53 21.65 -10.58
C LEU A 316 3.67 22.52 -11.11
N VAL A 317 3.45 23.84 -11.24
CA VAL A 317 4.48 24.80 -11.64
C VAL A 317 5.63 24.80 -10.62
N VAL A 318 5.33 24.80 -9.32
CA VAL A 318 6.33 24.70 -8.24
C VAL A 318 7.17 23.42 -8.37
N MET A 319 6.55 22.29 -8.71
CA MET A 319 7.29 21.04 -8.94
C MET A 319 8.21 21.12 -10.16
N ALA A 320 7.66 21.53 -11.31
CA ALA A 320 8.37 21.58 -12.58
C ALA A 320 9.57 22.56 -12.53
N THR A 321 9.46 23.64 -11.76
CA THR A 321 10.47 24.70 -11.65
C THR A 321 11.31 24.57 -10.38
N LEU A 322 10.76 24.89 -9.21
CA LEU A 322 11.49 25.02 -7.95
C LEU A 322 11.96 23.67 -7.41
N SER A 323 11.13 22.63 -7.44
CA SER A 323 11.55 21.30 -6.99
C SER A 323 12.65 20.74 -7.88
N ARG A 324 12.48 20.87 -9.21
CA ARG A 324 13.51 20.48 -10.19
C ARG A 324 14.81 21.27 -9.99
N ALA A 325 14.75 22.60 -9.93
CA ALA A 325 15.93 23.45 -9.82
C ALA A 325 16.71 23.24 -8.51
N SER A 326 16.04 22.93 -7.41
CA SER A 326 16.67 22.71 -6.10
C SER A 326 17.04 21.25 -5.84
N GLY A 327 16.41 20.30 -6.53
CA GLY A 327 16.42 18.89 -6.18
C GLY A 327 15.77 18.60 -4.82
N VAL A 328 14.93 19.48 -4.30
CA VAL A 328 14.16 19.31 -3.07
C VAL A 328 12.71 19.10 -3.48
N MET A 329 11.95 18.34 -2.71
CA MET A 329 10.50 18.23 -2.90
C MET A 329 9.82 19.50 -2.36
N VAL A 330 10.04 20.63 -3.05
CA VAL A 330 9.62 21.97 -2.62
C VAL A 330 8.10 22.02 -2.51
N HIS A 331 7.39 21.41 -3.45
CA HIS A 331 5.93 21.32 -3.35
C HIS A 331 5.52 20.64 -2.03
N CYS A 332 6.07 19.46 -1.72
CA CYS A 332 5.69 18.72 -0.52
C CYS A 332 6.17 19.38 0.80
N THR A 333 7.30 20.08 0.76
CA THR A 333 7.95 20.65 1.97
C THR A 333 7.63 22.11 2.23
N MET A 334 7.11 22.85 1.25
CA MET A 334 6.92 24.31 1.32
C MET A 334 5.55 24.78 0.80
N TYR A 335 4.91 24.06 -0.12
CA TYR A 335 3.64 24.49 -0.73
C TYR A 335 2.42 23.72 -0.25
N CYS A 336 2.50 22.39 -0.20
CA CYS A 336 1.35 21.54 0.05
C CYS A 336 0.89 21.63 1.51
N PRO A 337 -0.37 22.06 1.78
CA PRO A 337 -0.89 22.17 3.15
C PRO A 337 -0.99 20.80 3.82
N ILE A 338 -1.33 19.76 3.07
CA ILE A 338 -1.38 18.37 3.55
C ILE A 338 0.01 17.87 3.98
N GLY A 339 1.08 18.38 3.34
CA GLY A 339 2.44 18.09 3.78
C GLY A 339 2.70 18.58 5.21
N LEU A 340 2.16 19.73 5.61
CA LEU A 340 2.26 20.21 7.00
C LEU A 340 1.37 19.39 7.93
N VAL A 341 0.11 19.17 7.56
CA VAL A 341 -0.84 18.37 8.35
C VAL A 341 -0.25 16.98 8.64
N GLY A 342 0.28 16.31 7.63
CA GLY A 342 0.89 14.98 7.79
C GLY A 342 2.13 14.98 8.70
N ASN A 343 2.96 16.02 8.64
CA ASN A 343 4.14 16.14 9.50
C ASN A 343 3.78 16.45 10.97
N VAL A 344 2.64 17.11 11.22
CA VAL A 344 2.16 17.43 12.57
C VAL A 344 1.36 16.25 13.13
N LEU A 345 0.29 15.85 12.46
CA LEU A 345 -0.61 14.78 12.92
C LEU A 345 0.04 13.40 12.82
N GLY A 346 0.96 13.18 11.88
CA GLY A 346 1.70 11.93 11.76
C GLY A 346 2.61 11.62 12.97
N LYS A 347 2.82 12.57 13.88
CA LYS A 347 3.47 12.33 15.17
C LYS A 347 2.64 11.45 16.11
N ILE A 348 1.33 11.31 15.89
CA ILE A 348 0.47 10.38 16.63
C ILE A 348 0.91 8.94 16.36
N SER A 349 1.30 8.63 15.12
CA SER A 349 1.84 7.32 14.80
C SER A 349 3.15 7.05 15.56
N PRO A 350 3.39 5.83 16.07
CA PRO A 350 4.61 5.50 16.83
C PRO A 350 5.88 5.36 15.97
N TRP A 351 5.75 5.31 14.63
CA TRP A 351 6.90 5.13 13.74
C TRP A 351 7.88 6.31 13.82
N ARG A 352 9.17 6.03 14.00
CA ARG A 352 10.24 7.02 14.01
C ARG A 352 11.43 6.55 13.20
N ILE A 353 12.22 7.50 12.71
CA ILE A 353 13.62 7.26 12.35
C ILE A 353 14.47 7.87 13.46
N ARG A 354 15.45 7.12 13.96
CA ARG A 354 16.40 7.57 14.99
C ARG A 354 17.83 7.40 14.50
N ILE A 355 18.69 8.27 14.98
CA ILE A 355 20.12 8.27 14.74
C ILE A 355 20.80 7.82 16.04
N SER A 356 21.71 6.85 15.96
CA SER A 356 22.45 6.35 17.12
C SER A 356 23.53 7.33 17.56
N GLU A 357 23.93 7.23 18.83
CA GLU A 357 24.98 8.06 19.44
C GLU A 357 26.33 7.91 18.74
N GLY A 358 26.60 6.74 18.13
CA GLY A 358 27.82 6.52 17.36
C GLY A 358 27.90 7.31 16.04
N CYS A 359 26.93 8.15 15.68
CA CYS A 359 26.93 8.93 14.45
C CYS A 359 28.15 9.86 14.34
N ASP A 360 28.88 9.81 13.23
CA ASP A 360 30.07 10.64 12.97
C ASP A 360 29.76 11.98 12.29
N GLY A 361 28.48 12.27 12.04
CA GLY A 361 28.08 13.50 11.36
C GLY A 361 28.50 13.60 9.89
N CYS A 362 28.86 12.50 9.21
CA CYS A 362 29.37 12.54 7.82
C CYS A 362 28.41 13.15 6.77
N GLY A 363 27.12 13.31 7.08
CA GLY A 363 26.14 14.02 6.25
C GLY A 363 25.72 13.31 4.96
N ARG A 364 26.11 12.03 4.75
CA ARG A 364 25.70 11.27 3.55
C ARG A 364 24.17 11.10 3.46
N CYS A 365 23.51 10.87 4.59
CA CYS A 365 22.06 10.79 4.68
C CYS A 365 21.38 12.13 4.31
N SER A 366 22.00 13.27 4.61
CA SER A 366 21.53 14.60 4.23
C SER A 366 21.56 14.81 2.72
N ARG A 367 22.56 14.25 2.02
CA ARG A 367 22.71 14.35 0.55
C ARG A 367 21.65 13.59 -0.24
N VAL A 368 20.95 12.65 0.39
CA VAL A 368 19.83 11.92 -0.24
C VAL A 368 18.45 12.41 0.24
N CYS A 369 18.41 13.24 1.28
CA CYS A 369 17.17 13.69 1.90
C CYS A 369 16.49 14.80 1.08
N ARG A 370 15.58 14.41 0.18
CA ARG A 370 14.78 15.34 -0.63
C ARG A 370 13.78 16.19 0.17
N TYR A 371 13.58 15.86 1.45
CA TYR A 371 12.70 16.58 2.38
C TYR A 371 13.43 17.58 3.28
N LEU A 372 14.76 17.70 3.17
CA LEU A 372 15.60 18.55 4.02
C LEU A 372 15.44 18.32 5.54
N ALA A 373 15.15 17.08 5.94
CA ALA A 373 14.90 16.69 7.33
C ALA A 373 16.17 16.23 8.08
N LEU A 374 17.36 16.39 7.50
CA LEU A 374 18.61 15.89 8.06
C LEU A 374 19.70 16.96 7.98
N SER A 375 19.45 18.13 8.58
CA SER A 375 20.47 19.17 8.72
C SER A 375 21.55 18.74 9.72
N PRO A 376 22.73 19.38 9.75
CA PRO A 376 23.74 19.11 10.78
C PRO A 376 23.19 19.23 12.21
N ALA A 377 22.30 20.18 12.45
CA ALA A 377 21.64 20.34 13.75
C ALA A 377 20.70 19.18 14.08
N ASP A 378 20.04 18.59 13.08
CA ASP A 378 19.20 17.39 13.27
C ASP A 378 20.05 16.14 13.57
N LEU A 379 21.21 16.01 12.90
CA LEU A 379 22.16 14.93 13.18
C LEU A 379 22.68 15.02 14.62
N ALA A 380 23.05 16.22 15.08
CA ALA A 380 23.48 16.47 16.46
C ALA A 380 22.37 16.17 17.50
N LYS A 381 21.10 16.40 17.13
CA LYS A 381 19.93 16.07 17.97
C LYS A 381 19.56 14.58 17.96
N GLY A 382 20.25 13.74 17.19
CA GLY A 382 19.96 12.30 17.10
C GLY A 382 18.62 11.95 16.41
N ARG A 383 17.97 12.90 15.73
CA ARG A 383 16.66 12.69 15.11
C ARG A 383 16.43 13.59 13.89
N PRO A 384 15.69 13.12 12.87
CA PRO A 384 15.30 13.97 11.75
C PRO A 384 14.44 15.17 12.19
N GLY A 385 14.50 16.24 11.39
CA GLY A 385 13.65 17.42 11.51
C GLY A 385 12.17 17.14 11.17
N SER A 386 11.33 18.16 11.37
CA SER A 386 9.87 18.05 11.27
C SER A 386 9.33 17.78 9.87
N THR A 387 10.13 17.93 8.82
CA THR A 387 9.75 17.61 7.43
C THR A 387 9.96 16.14 7.07
N CYS A 388 10.44 15.30 8.00
CA CYS A 388 10.67 13.88 7.76
C CYS A 388 9.37 13.14 7.47
N THR A 389 9.31 12.48 6.31
CA THR A 389 8.16 11.69 5.83
C THR A 389 8.38 10.19 5.92
N LEU A 390 9.33 9.72 6.75
CA LEU A 390 9.63 8.30 6.95
C LEU A 390 9.91 7.50 5.65
N CYS A 391 10.37 8.16 4.58
CA CYS A 391 10.61 7.52 3.28
C CYS A 391 11.72 6.46 3.30
N GLY A 392 12.59 6.50 4.30
CA GLY A 392 13.68 5.53 4.49
C GLY A 392 14.87 5.69 3.54
N ASP A 393 14.87 6.64 2.60
CA ASP A 393 15.98 6.85 1.64
C ASP A 393 17.33 7.08 2.35
N CYS A 394 17.30 7.71 3.52
CA CYS A 394 18.47 7.98 4.35
C CYS A 394 19.05 6.72 5.03
N VAL A 395 18.22 5.71 5.30
CA VAL A 395 18.62 4.49 6.02
C VAL A 395 19.69 3.73 5.23
N GLY A 396 19.43 3.48 3.94
CA GLY A 396 20.37 2.80 3.05
C GLY A 396 21.57 3.65 2.60
N ALA A 397 21.55 4.96 2.89
CA ALA A 397 22.66 5.86 2.57
C ALA A 397 23.68 5.97 3.72
N CYS A 398 23.32 5.54 4.93
CA CYS A 398 24.19 5.58 6.09
C CYS A 398 25.21 4.42 6.05
N PRO A 399 26.52 4.69 5.88
CA PRO A 399 27.53 3.64 5.73
C PRO A 399 27.70 2.79 6.99
N GLY A 400 27.55 3.40 8.18
CA GLY A 400 27.70 2.70 9.46
C GLY A 400 26.39 2.13 10.03
N ALA A 401 25.30 2.10 9.26
CA ALA A 401 23.98 1.66 9.73
C ALA A 401 23.49 2.34 11.04
N ARG A 402 23.93 3.59 11.26
CA ARG A 402 23.67 4.39 12.48
C ARG A 402 22.33 5.11 12.47
N LEU A 403 21.52 4.92 11.42
CA LEU A 403 20.22 5.53 11.24
C LEU A 403 19.23 4.44 10.81
N GLY A 404 18.08 4.35 11.48
CA GLY A 404 17.12 3.28 11.21
C GLY A 404 15.71 3.56 11.73
N PHE A 405 14.77 2.72 11.30
CA PHE A 405 13.39 2.73 11.79
C PHE A 405 13.33 2.27 13.25
N ARG A 406 12.39 2.85 13.99
CA ARG A 406 12.08 2.54 15.37
C ARG A 406 10.58 2.51 15.58
N PHE A 407 10.16 1.54 16.38
CA PHE A 407 8.79 1.35 16.85
C PHE A 407 8.88 0.77 18.28
N PRO A 408 8.04 1.20 19.22
CA PRO A 408 8.06 0.70 20.60
C PRO A 408 7.97 -0.83 20.67
N GLY A 409 8.88 -1.48 21.39
CA GLY A 409 8.90 -2.93 21.55
C GLY A 409 9.48 -3.72 20.36
N LEU A 410 9.94 -3.06 19.28
CA LEU A 410 10.55 -3.74 18.13
C LEU A 410 12.05 -3.42 18.00
N SER A 411 12.82 -4.43 17.58
CA SER A 411 14.21 -4.23 17.14
C SER A 411 14.25 -3.34 15.87
N PRO A 412 15.36 -2.65 15.56
CA PRO A 412 15.43 -1.79 14.38
C PRO A 412 15.17 -2.55 13.06
N LEU A 413 15.60 -3.81 12.98
CA LEU A 413 15.33 -4.67 11.83
C LEU A 413 13.84 -5.02 11.73
N ALA A 414 13.23 -5.46 12.84
CA ALA A 414 11.80 -5.78 12.87
C ALA A 414 10.93 -4.55 12.58
N ALA A 415 11.30 -3.37 13.11
CA ALA A 415 10.61 -2.11 12.83
C ALA A 415 10.67 -1.74 11.34
N ARG A 416 11.83 -1.90 10.69
CA ARG A 416 11.98 -1.68 9.24
C ARG A 416 11.10 -2.65 8.44
N GLN A 417 11.16 -3.93 8.78
CA GLN A 417 10.39 -4.97 8.10
C GLN A 417 8.88 -4.74 8.24
N ALA A 418 8.41 -4.45 9.45
CA ALA A 418 7.00 -4.16 9.72
C ALA A 418 6.52 -2.88 9.04
N PHE A 419 7.32 -1.80 9.07
CA PHE A 419 6.97 -0.55 8.37
C PHE A 419 6.82 -0.78 6.87
N PHE A 420 7.78 -1.47 6.24
CA PHE A 420 7.68 -1.76 4.80
C PHE A 420 6.56 -2.72 4.46
N ALA A 421 6.30 -3.76 5.27
CA ALA A 421 5.15 -4.63 5.04
C ALA A 421 3.84 -3.84 5.06
N LEU A 422 3.64 -2.98 6.06
CA LEU A 422 2.44 -2.18 6.22
C LEU A 422 2.27 -1.14 5.09
N VAL A 423 3.29 -0.31 4.83
CA VAL A 423 3.17 0.76 3.84
C VAL A 423 3.05 0.24 2.40
N ILE A 424 3.68 -0.91 2.09
CA ILE A 424 3.60 -1.53 0.78
C ILE A 424 2.27 -2.26 0.60
N ALA A 425 1.72 -2.90 1.64
CA ALA A 425 0.37 -3.44 1.60
C ALA A 425 -0.66 -2.32 1.34
N LEU A 426 -0.57 -1.19 2.06
CA LEU A 426 -1.43 -0.04 1.81
C LEU A 426 -1.24 0.54 0.40
N HIS A 427 -0.01 0.57 -0.11
CA HIS A 427 0.26 0.99 -1.48
C HIS A 427 -0.40 0.07 -2.52
N ALA A 428 -0.33 -1.25 -2.33
CA ALA A 428 -0.99 -2.21 -3.21
C ALA A 428 -2.53 -2.11 -3.12
N VAL A 429 -3.07 -1.89 -1.92
CA VAL A 429 -4.50 -1.60 -1.73
C VAL A 429 -4.87 -0.34 -2.49
N PHE A 430 -4.11 0.74 -2.32
CA PHE A 430 -4.34 2.01 -3.00
C PHE A 430 -4.25 1.87 -4.52
N LEU A 431 -3.38 0.99 -5.03
CA LEU A 431 -3.29 0.70 -6.46
C LEU A 431 -4.52 -0.06 -6.97
N GLY A 432 -5.02 -1.05 -6.21
CA GLY A 432 -6.20 -1.83 -6.58
C GLY A 432 -7.53 -1.11 -6.41
N VAL A 433 -7.58 -0.12 -5.51
CA VAL A 433 -8.75 0.74 -5.30
C VAL A 433 -8.57 2.14 -5.88
N ALA A 434 -7.43 2.44 -6.51
CA ALA A 434 -7.20 3.73 -7.16
C ALA A 434 -8.31 3.91 -8.19
N ARG A 435 -9.08 4.98 -7.97
CA ARG A 435 -10.26 5.40 -8.71
C ARG A 435 -10.25 6.92 -8.72
N ILE A 436 -10.92 7.52 -9.71
CA ILE A 436 -11.36 8.93 -9.62
C ILE A 436 -12.84 9.01 -9.84
#